data_AF-A0A0Q8Y8H7-F1
#
_entry.id   AF-A0A0Q8Y8H7-F1
#
_cell.length_a   1.000
_cell.length_b   1.000
_cell.length_c   1.000
_cell.angle_alpha   90.00
_cell.angle_beta   90.00
_cell.angle_gamma   90.00
#
_symmetry.space_group_name_H-M   'P 1'
#
loop_
_entity.id
_entity.type
_entity.pdbx_description
1 polymer ?
#
loop_
_entity_poly.entity_id
_entity_poly.type
_entity_poly.pdbx_seq_one_letter_code
_entity_poly.pdbx_strand_id
1 'polypeptide(L)'
;MSNKIRVLCIQPSSMSARFAFLAIALRWTLGATPRPARLRIGPHDLEPEGSEAAFWQFAFRHAFSSQSILVTRGDQWDVAASVDGDEVHAFGRKFALRQCLY
;
A
#
# COMPACT_ATOMS: atom_id res chain seq x y z
N MET A 1 0.48 -0.26 -21.23
CA MET A 1 -0.07 -0.97 -20.05
C MET A 1 -1.15 -0.09 -19.42
N SER A 2 -2.26 -0.67 -19.00
CA SER A 2 -3.49 0.07 -18.67
C SER A 2 -3.28 0.96 -17.44
N ASN A 3 -3.35 2.27 -17.60
CA ASN A 3 -3.19 3.31 -16.56
C ASN A 3 -4.44 3.40 -15.65
N LYS A 4 -5.03 2.24 -15.33
CA LYS A 4 -6.26 2.12 -14.56
C LYS A 4 -5.93 2.02 -13.09
N ILE A 5 -6.73 2.70 -12.29
CA ILE A 5 -6.64 2.63 -10.84
C ILE A 5 -7.34 1.34 -10.38
N ARG A 6 -6.65 0.58 -9.53
CA ARG A 6 -7.17 -0.63 -8.92
C ARG A 6 -7.09 -0.54 -7.41
N VAL A 7 -8.08 -1.13 -6.76
CA VAL A 7 -8.18 -1.16 -5.29
C VAL A 7 -8.06 -2.62 -4.87
N LEU A 8 -6.91 -2.99 -4.33
CA LEU A 8 -6.62 -4.36 -3.91
C LEU A 8 -6.80 -4.47 -2.39
N CYS A 9 -7.57 -5.44 -1.94
CA CYS A 9 -7.65 -5.79 -0.53
C CYS A 9 -6.55 -6.79 -0.21
N ILE A 10 -5.69 -6.47 0.75
CA ILE A 10 -4.71 -7.41 1.31
C ILE A 10 -5.09 -7.86 2.69
N GLN A 11 -5.02 -9.18 2.86
CA GLN A 11 -5.19 -9.84 4.13
C GLN A 11 -3.94 -10.73 4.36
N PRO A 12 -3.28 -10.60 5.52
CA PRO A 12 -2.12 -11.39 5.85
C PRO A 12 -2.53 -12.85 6.07
N SER A 13 -1.81 -13.79 5.46
CA SER A 13 -2.06 -15.24 5.58
C SER A 13 -1.54 -15.85 6.89
N SER A 14 -0.76 -15.09 7.66
CA SER A 14 -0.15 -15.54 8.92
C SER A 14 0.11 -14.37 9.86
N MET A 15 0.32 -14.67 11.14
CA MET A 15 0.67 -13.66 12.15
C MET A 15 1.96 -12.92 11.80
N SER A 16 2.98 -13.59 11.26
CA SER A 16 4.22 -12.94 10.82
C SER A 16 3.99 -12.02 9.62
N ALA A 17 3.13 -12.40 8.67
CA ALA A 17 2.81 -11.57 7.50
C ALA A 17 2.16 -10.23 7.89
N ARG A 18 1.44 -10.18 9.01
CA ARG A 18 0.87 -8.93 9.55
C ARG A 18 1.92 -7.87 9.84
N PHE A 19 3.13 -8.28 10.26
CA PHE A 19 4.21 -7.38 10.65
C PHE A 19 5.24 -7.16 9.54
N ALA A 20 5.03 -7.73 8.34
CA ALA A 20 6.01 -7.64 7.25
C ALA A 20 6.31 -6.18 6.85
N PHE A 21 5.28 -5.35 6.69
CA PHE A 21 5.47 -3.93 6.35
C PHE A 21 6.12 -3.14 7.48
N LEU A 22 5.85 -3.48 8.75
CA LEU A 22 6.51 -2.84 9.89
C LEU A 22 8.00 -3.17 9.94
N ALA A 23 8.37 -4.42 9.66
CA ALA A 23 9.77 -4.82 9.59
C ALA A 23 10.51 -4.08 8.46
N ILE A 24 9.87 -3.90 7.31
CA ILE A 24 10.42 -3.12 6.19
C ILE A 24 10.58 -1.65 6.59
N ALA A 25 9.54 -1.04 7.18
CA ALA A 25 9.58 0.35 7.63
C ALA A 25 10.72 0.56 8.63
N LEU A 26 10.84 -0.33 9.61
CA LEU A 26 11.90 -0.27 10.62
C LEU A 26 13.31 -0.37 10.01
N ARG A 27 13.53 -1.31 9.09
CA ARG A 27 14.83 -1.46 8.41
C ARG A 27 15.18 -0.25 7.55
N TRP A 28 14.18 0.34 6.90
CA TRP A 28 14.34 1.58 6.15
C TRP A 28 14.73 2.74 7.07
N THR A 29 13.98 2.98 8.15
CA THR A 29 14.27 4.07 9.11
C THR A 29 15.64 3.94 9.76
N LEU A 30 16.07 2.71 10.07
CA LEU A 30 17.39 2.45 10.66
C LEU A 30 18.54 2.50 9.65
N GLY A 31 18.27 2.72 8.35
CA GLY A 31 19.28 2.71 7.29
C GLY A 31 19.87 1.33 7.00
N ALA A 32 19.28 0.26 7.54
CA ALA A 32 19.70 -1.11 7.27
C ALA A 32 19.33 -1.56 5.86
N THR A 33 18.31 -0.94 5.27
CA THR A 33 17.93 -1.10 3.86
C THR A 33 17.61 0.26 3.24
N PRO A 34 17.93 0.50 1.96
CA PRO A 34 17.45 1.69 1.27
C PRO A 34 15.92 1.68 1.14
N ARG A 35 15.35 2.83 0.75
CA ARG A 35 13.92 2.93 0.41
C ARG A 35 13.54 1.78 -0.54
N PRO A 36 12.47 1.01 -0.26
CA PRO A 36 12.07 -0.10 -1.12
C PRO A 36 11.74 0.41 -2.52
N ALA A 37 12.49 -0.03 -3.53
CA ALA A 37 12.19 0.31 -4.92
C ALA A 37 10.96 -0.47 -5.44
N ARG A 38 10.84 -1.74 -5.05
CA ARG A 38 9.67 -2.58 -5.32
C ARG A 38 9.38 -3.51 -4.14
N LEU A 39 8.11 -3.80 -3.94
CA LEU A 39 7.62 -4.71 -2.91
C LEU A 39 6.69 -5.74 -3.54
N ARG A 40 7.01 -7.00 -3.29
CA ARG A 40 6.18 -8.11 -3.71
C ARG A 40 5.09 -8.36 -2.68
N ILE A 41 3.85 -8.14 -3.07
CA ILE A 41 2.65 -8.29 -2.24
C ILE A 41 1.73 -9.30 -2.93
N GLY A 42 1.78 -10.55 -2.47
CA GLY A 42 1.13 -11.66 -3.15
C GLY A 42 1.66 -11.83 -4.59
N PRO A 43 0.78 -11.83 -5.62
CA PRO A 43 1.20 -11.91 -7.01
C PRO A 43 1.65 -10.57 -7.61
N HIS A 44 1.51 -9.47 -6.87
CA HIS A 44 1.81 -8.12 -7.36
C HIS A 44 3.23 -7.70 -6.99
N ASP A 45 3.94 -7.07 -7.92
CA ASP A 45 5.25 -6.46 -7.69
C ASP A 45 5.16 -4.94 -7.91
N LEU A 46 5.07 -4.19 -6.82
CA LEU A 46 4.62 -2.80 -6.82
C LEU A 46 5.71 -1.85 -6.32
N GLU A 47 5.86 -0.71 -6.99
CA GLU A 47 6.68 0.41 -6.54
C GLU A 47 5.92 1.26 -5.52
N PRO A 48 6.37 1.37 -4.26
CA PRO A 48 5.71 2.20 -3.26
C PRO A 48 6.00 3.69 -3.49
N GLU A 49 4.98 4.44 -3.88
CA GLU A 49 4.96 5.89 -3.98
C GLU A 49 4.44 6.53 -2.69
N GLY A 50 5.21 7.47 -2.15
CA GLY A 50 4.85 8.27 -0.99
C GLY A 50 6.04 8.52 -0.06
N SER A 51 5.76 9.13 1.09
CA SER A 51 6.77 9.40 2.12
C SER A 51 6.97 8.20 3.04
N GLU A 52 8.11 8.18 3.74
CA GLU A 52 8.38 7.19 4.78
C GLU A 52 7.31 7.20 5.88
N ALA A 53 6.86 8.39 6.28
CA ALA A 53 5.80 8.54 7.28
C ALA A 53 4.47 7.91 6.82
N ALA A 54 4.10 8.07 5.54
CA ALA A 54 2.90 7.45 4.99
C ALA A 54 3.04 5.91 4.93
N PHE A 55 4.24 5.41 4.58
CA PHE A 55 4.51 3.98 4.62
C PHE A 55 4.39 3.41 6.05
N TRP A 56 4.90 4.12 7.06
CA TRP A 56 4.72 3.75 8.46
C TRP A 56 3.25 3.71 8.89
N GLN A 57 2.47 4.74 8.53
CA GLN A 57 1.04 4.77 8.83
C GLN A 57 0.32 3.58 8.22
N PHE A 58 0.62 3.26 6.95
CA PHE A 58 0.10 2.05 6.31
C PHE A 58 0.52 0.77 7.05
N ALA A 59 1.80 0.64 7.39
CA ALA A 59 2.34 -0.53 8.06
C ALA A 59 1.68 -0.77 9.42
N PHE A 60 1.50 0.28 10.23
CA PHE A 60 0.78 0.19 11.50
C PHE A 60 -0.68 -0.21 11.28
N ARG A 61 -1.38 0.47 10.36
CA ARG A 61 -2.77 0.14 10.04
C ARG A 61 -2.88 -1.34 9.69
N HIS A 62 -2.04 -1.84 8.79
CA HIS A 62 -2.03 -3.24 8.38
C HIS A 62 -1.82 -4.22 9.54
N ALA A 63 -0.86 -3.93 10.41
CA ALA A 63 -0.58 -4.78 11.55
C ALA A 63 -1.76 -4.87 12.54
N PHE A 64 -2.45 -3.75 12.78
CA PHE A 64 -3.56 -3.68 13.74
C PHE A 64 -4.89 -4.16 13.16
N SER A 65 -5.26 -3.77 11.95
CA SER A 65 -6.54 -4.14 11.35
C SER A 65 -6.54 -5.53 10.73
N SER A 66 -5.37 -6.13 10.48
CA SER A 66 -5.22 -7.41 9.75
C SER A 66 -5.90 -7.43 8.37
N GLN A 67 -6.16 -6.25 7.81
CA GLN A 67 -6.72 -6.05 6.48
C GLN A 67 -6.37 -4.64 6.02
N SER A 68 -5.88 -4.47 4.80
CA SER A 68 -5.56 -3.14 4.27
C SER A 68 -5.90 -3.04 2.80
N ILE A 69 -5.97 -1.81 2.33
CA ILE A 69 -6.28 -1.49 0.95
C ILE A 69 -5.02 -0.93 0.30
N LEU A 70 -4.65 -1.49 -0.85
CA LEU A 70 -3.66 -0.93 -1.75
C LEU A 70 -4.38 -0.26 -2.90
N VAL A 71 -4.09 1.01 -3.13
CA VAL A 71 -4.53 1.69 -4.35
C VAL A 71 -3.36 1.73 -5.30
N THR A 72 -3.53 1.09 -6.46
CA THR A 72 -2.47 0.90 -7.45
C THR A 72 -2.83 1.55 -8.76
N ARG A 73 -1.82 1.98 -9.51
CA ARG A 73 -1.95 2.50 -10.87
C ARG A 73 -0.76 1.99 -11.69
N GLY A 74 -1.02 1.07 -12.60
CA GLY A 74 0.06 0.35 -13.29
C GLY A 74 0.80 -0.56 -12.30
N ASP A 75 2.10 -0.35 -12.13
CA ASP A 75 2.93 -1.01 -11.13
C ASP A 75 3.25 -0.13 -9.91
N GLN A 76 2.66 1.05 -9.83
CA GLN A 76 2.80 1.95 -8.70
C GLN A 76 1.74 1.66 -7.64
N TRP A 77 2.13 1.77 -6.38
CA TRP A 77 1.25 1.72 -5.23
C TRP A 77 1.36 3.03 -4.45
N ASP A 78 0.25 3.75 -4.29
CA ASP A 78 0.20 4.89 -3.40
C ASP A 78 0.01 4.44 -1.94
N VAL A 79 1.06 4.62 -1.14
CA VAL A 79 1.09 4.21 0.27
C VAL A 79 0.30 5.16 1.18
N ALA A 80 0.06 6.40 0.71
CA ALA A 80 -0.74 7.40 1.40
C ALA A 80 -2.22 7.32 1.04
N ALA A 81 -2.60 6.38 0.16
CA ALA A 81 -3.96 6.28 -0.31
C ALA A 81 -4.94 5.98 0.83
N SER A 82 -6.13 6.58 0.73
CA SER A 82 -7.24 6.34 1.65
C SER A 82 -8.52 6.08 0.88
N VAL A 83 -9.43 5.34 1.53
CA VAL A 83 -10.78 5.10 1.04
C VAL A 83 -11.72 5.58 2.14
N ASP A 84 -12.62 6.49 1.78
CA ASP A 84 -13.62 7.09 2.67
C ASP A 84 -14.99 7.04 1.99
N GLY A 85 -15.90 6.23 2.52
CA GLY A 85 -17.20 5.98 1.88
C GLY A 85 -17.05 5.46 0.44
N ASP A 86 -17.53 6.25 -0.51
CA ASP A 86 -17.45 5.99 -1.96
C ASP A 86 -16.31 6.77 -2.65
N GLU A 87 -15.46 7.48 -1.90
CA GLU A 87 -14.31 8.21 -2.41
C GLU A 87 -12.99 7.46 -2.15
N VAL A 88 -12.13 7.43 -3.17
CA VAL A 88 -10.75 6.95 -3.09
C VAL A 88 -9.83 8.14 -3.31
N HIS A 89 -8.99 8.43 -2.33
CA HIS A 89 -7.94 9.43 -2.42
C HIS A 89 -6.62 8.73 -2.72
N ALA A 90 -6.06 8.94 -3.90
CA ALA A 90 -4.78 8.36 -4.29
C ALA A 90 -4.11 9.19 -5.40
N PHE A 91 -2.79 9.12 -5.50
CA PHE A 91 -1.95 9.81 -6.49
C PHE A 91 -2.28 11.31 -6.61
N GLY A 92 -2.55 11.96 -5.46
CA GLY A 92 -2.92 13.38 -5.37
C GLY A 92 -4.30 13.73 -5.97
N ARG A 93 -5.18 12.74 -6.19
CA ARG A 93 -6.50 12.91 -6.80
C ARG A 93 -7.57 12.16 -6.01
N LYS A 94 -8.82 12.55 -6.23
CA LYS A 94 -10.01 11.84 -5.74
C LYS A 94 -10.71 11.11 -6.88
N PHE A 95 -11.21 9.92 -6.59
CA PHE A 95 -11.95 9.08 -7.52
C PHE A 95 -13.17 8.50 -6.84
N ALA A 96 -14.26 8.29 -7.58
CA ALA A 96 -15.35 7.49 -7.05
C ALA A 96 -14.95 6.00 -7.07
N LEU A 97 -15.30 5.24 -6.04
CA LEU A 97 -14.95 3.82 -5.89
C LEU A 97 -15.42 2.99 -7.10
N ARG A 98 -16.58 3.34 -7.68
CA ARG A 98 -17.12 2.75 -8.92
C ARG A 98 -16.21 2.88 -10.16
N GLN A 99 -15.26 3.81 -10.14
CA GLN A 99 -14.28 4.03 -11.21
C GLN A 99 -13.00 3.22 -11.00
N CYS A 100 -12.83 2.63 -9.82
CA CYS A 100 -11.73 1.72 -9.51
C CYS A 100 -12.14 0.31 -9.93
N LEU A 101 -11.26 -0.39 -10.66
CA LEU A 101 -11.48 -1.81 -10.95
C LEU A 101 -10.99 -2.64 -9.76
N TYR A 102 -11.81 -3.58 -9.30
CA TYR A 102 -11.43 -4.58 -8.30
C TYR A 102 -10.41 -5.58 -8.86
#